data_AF-A0A151TWS5-F1
#
_entry.id   AF-A0A151TWS5-F1
#
_cell.length_a   1.000
_cell.length_b   1.000
_cell.length_c   1.000
_cell.angle_alpha   90.00
_cell.angle_beta   90.00
_cell.angle_gamma   90.00
#
_symmetry.space_group_name_H-M   'P 1'
#
loop_
_entity.id
_entity.type
_entity.pdbx_description
1 polymer ?
#
loop_
_entity_poly.entity_id
_entity_poly.type
_entity_poly.pdbx_seq_one_letter_code
_entity_poly.pdbx_strand_id
1 'polypeptide(L)'
;MGDNIGKGSHREGFKYNFTASTTAASDTCSLQDGVIKEQDRLLPIANVGRIMKQILPPNAKISKEAKETMQECVSEFISFVTGEASDKCHKEKRKTVNGDDICYALATLGFDDYTDPLKRYLHKYRELEGEKANQNKANNSYENNIENMYN
;
A
#
# COMPACT_ATOMS: atom_id res chain seq x y z
N MET A 1 -7.89 -30.80 -36.64
CA MET A 1 -6.60 -30.39 -37.23
C MET A 1 -6.88 -29.26 -38.23
N GLY A 2 -6.44 -28.03 -38.08
CA GLY A 2 -5.56 -27.41 -37.10
C GLY A 2 -5.81 -25.89 -37.06
N ASP A 3 -5.81 -25.39 -35.83
CA ASP A 3 -5.19 -24.15 -35.32
C ASP A 3 -5.42 -22.82 -36.07
N ASN A 4 -6.38 -22.06 -35.54
CA ASN A 4 -6.45 -20.60 -35.69
C ASN A 4 -5.43 -19.96 -34.76
N ILE A 5 -4.42 -19.31 -35.35
CA ILE A 5 -3.38 -18.55 -34.66
C ILE A 5 -4.01 -17.34 -33.96
N GLY A 6 -4.13 -17.43 -32.64
CA GLY A 6 -4.59 -16.35 -31.78
C GLY A 6 -3.64 -15.16 -31.85
N LYS A 7 -4.20 -13.99 -32.19
CA LYS A 7 -3.51 -12.70 -32.09
C LYS A 7 -3.02 -12.50 -30.66
N GLY A 8 -1.71 -12.34 -30.51
CA GLY A 8 -1.06 -12.01 -29.24
C GLY A 8 -1.61 -10.71 -28.68
N SER A 9 -2.27 -10.80 -27.53
CA SER A 9 -2.65 -9.65 -26.73
C SER A 9 -1.37 -9.09 -26.10
N HIS A 10 -0.96 -7.93 -26.60
CA HIS A 10 0.12 -7.13 -26.04
C HIS A 10 -0.15 -6.88 -24.55
N ARG A 11 0.83 -7.26 -23.73
CA ARG A 11 1.00 -6.82 -22.34
C ARG A 11 0.91 -5.29 -22.27
N GLU A 12 -0.19 -4.75 -21.76
CA GLU A 12 -0.17 -3.41 -21.17
C GLU A 12 0.24 -3.57 -19.70
N GLY A 13 1.54 -3.42 -19.45
CA GLY A 13 2.04 -3.22 -18.09
C GLY A 13 1.64 -1.83 -17.62
N PHE A 14 1.14 -1.72 -16.40
CA PHE A 14 0.91 -0.44 -15.76
C PHE A 14 2.24 0.33 -15.68
N LYS A 15 2.35 1.41 -16.45
CA LYS A 15 3.50 2.31 -16.44
C LYS A 15 3.33 3.28 -15.27
N TYR A 16 3.99 3.02 -14.15
CA TYR A 16 4.17 4.00 -13.09
C TYR A 16 5.37 4.87 -13.46
N ASN A 17 5.13 6.15 -13.77
CA ASN A 17 6.21 7.10 -14.07
C ASN A 17 6.76 7.68 -12.77
N PHE A 18 7.91 7.19 -12.33
CA PHE A 18 8.82 7.92 -11.44
C PHE A 18 9.90 8.54 -12.32
N THR A 19 9.78 9.83 -12.62
CA THR A 19 10.82 10.56 -13.35
C THR A 19 11.99 10.83 -12.41
N ALA A 20 12.90 9.86 -12.31
CA ALA A 20 14.27 10.17 -11.97
C ALA A 20 14.83 11.08 -13.08
N SER A 21 15.35 12.24 -12.68
CA SER A 21 15.95 13.24 -13.55
C SER A 21 17.02 12.65 -14.47
N THR A 22 16.67 12.27 -15.70
CA THR A 22 17.62 12.18 -16.83
C THR A 22 16.89 12.34 -18.16
N THR A 23 17.31 13.37 -18.90
CA THR A 23 17.03 13.77 -20.29
C THR A 23 16.36 12.77 -21.25
N ALA A 24 15.25 13.22 -21.88
CA ALA A 24 14.94 13.23 -23.32
C ALA A 24 13.45 12.96 -23.61
N ALA A 25 12.88 13.75 -24.52
CA ALA A 25 11.47 13.88 -24.86
C ALA A 25 10.80 12.58 -25.38
N SER A 26 9.49 12.43 -25.10
CA SER A 26 8.46 12.10 -26.10
C SER A 26 7.05 11.93 -25.48
N ASP A 27 6.11 12.67 -26.07
CA ASP A 27 4.67 12.40 -26.27
C ASP A 27 3.73 12.20 -25.09
N THR A 28 3.07 13.31 -24.73
CA THR A 28 1.98 13.42 -23.76
C THR A 28 0.63 13.22 -24.44
N CYS A 29 -0.08 12.13 -24.14
CA CYS A 29 -1.52 12.04 -24.34
C CYS A 29 -2.21 12.28 -22.99
N SER A 30 -3.04 13.32 -22.98
CA SER A 30 -3.75 13.89 -21.84
C SER A 30 -4.77 12.92 -21.23
N LEU A 31 -4.48 12.44 -20.02
CA LEU A 31 -5.47 12.09 -19.02
C LEU A 31 -5.32 13.10 -17.87
N GLN A 32 -6.45 13.54 -17.32
CA GLN A 32 -6.54 14.62 -16.35
C GLN A 32 -5.72 14.34 -15.09
N ASP A 33 -4.46 14.73 -15.11
CA ASP A 33 -3.62 14.91 -13.93
C ASP A 33 -4.16 16.13 -13.19
N GLY A 34 -4.97 15.88 -12.16
CA GLY A 34 -4.87 16.75 -11.00
C GLY A 34 -3.41 16.64 -10.55
N VAL A 35 -2.60 17.66 -10.85
CA VAL A 35 -1.19 17.71 -10.47
C VAL A 35 -1.12 17.69 -8.94
N ILE A 36 -1.16 16.49 -8.37
CA ILE A 36 -0.83 16.25 -6.98
C ILE A 36 0.62 16.68 -6.90
N LYS A 37 0.89 17.73 -6.14
CA LYS A 37 2.25 18.25 -6.02
C LYS A 37 3.11 17.13 -5.48
N GLU A 38 4.33 17.00 -5.96
CA GLU A 38 5.24 15.95 -5.50
C GLU A 38 5.38 15.92 -3.97
N GLN A 39 5.34 17.09 -3.34
CA GLN A 39 5.30 17.26 -1.88
C GLN A 39 4.10 16.59 -1.19
N ASP A 40 2.93 16.50 -1.85
CA ASP A 40 1.74 15.86 -1.31
C ASP A 40 1.89 14.32 -1.25
N ARG A 41 2.88 13.76 -1.98
CA ARG A 41 3.19 12.32 -2.00
C ARG A 41 4.26 11.93 -0.98
N LEU A 42 4.91 12.92 -0.34
CA LEU A 42 5.97 12.68 0.63
C LEU A 42 5.40 12.58 2.05
N LEU A 43 5.94 11.65 2.84
CA LEU A 43 5.63 11.59 4.27
C LEU A 43 6.23 12.81 4.98
N PRO A 44 5.62 13.32 6.08
CA PRO A 44 6.19 14.44 6.81
C PRO A 44 7.64 14.18 7.24
N ILE A 45 8.56 15.07 6.86
CA ILE A 45 10.01 14.93 7.11
C ILE A 45 10.35 14.73 8.60
N ALA A 46 9.55 15.32 9.49
CA ALA A 46 9.69 15.18 10.94
C ALA A 46 9.42 13.73 11.40
N ASN A 47 8.44 13.05 10.81
CA ASN A 47 8.11 11.67 11.15
C ASN A 47 9.20 10.72 10.66
N VAL A 48 9.70 10.93 9.43
CA VAL A 48 10.85 10.19 8.87
C VAL A 48 12.07 10.34 9.78
N GLY A 49 12.43 11.59 10.12
CA GLY A 49 13.57 11.87 10.99
C GLY A 49 13.43 11.26 12.40
N ARG A 50 12.22 11.23 12.96
CA ARG A 50 11.95 10.60 14.27
C ARG A 50 12.20 9.09 14.24
N ILE A 51 11.74 8.40 13.21
CA ILE A 51 11.92 6.94 13.05
C ILE A 51 13.39 6.62 12.82
N MET A 52 14.06 7.32 11.89
CA MET A 52 15.49 7.15 11.64
C MET A 52 16.31 7.25 12.93
N LYS A 53 15.92 8.16 13.83
CA LYS A 53 16.63 8.41 15.10
C LYS A 53 16.48 7.28 16.13
N GLN A 54 15.42 6.45 16.04
CA GLN A 54 15.14 5.37 17.01
C GLN A 54 16.20 4.27 17.00
N ILE A 55 16.85 4.05 15.85
CA ILE A 55 17.89 3.02 15.69
C ILE A 55 19.31 3.57 15.88
N LEU A 56 19.45 4.86 16.21
CA LEU A 56 20.73 5.53 16.36
C LEU A 56 21.03 5.86 17.84
N PRO A 57 22.31 6.02 18.21
CA PRO A 57 22.68 6.51 19.53
C PRO A 57 22.01 7.85 19.89
N PRO A 58 21.75 8.13 21.18
CA PRO A 58 21.03 9.33 21.63
C PRO A 58 21.58 10.65 21.08
N ASN A 59 22.91 10.76 20.95
CA ASN A 59 23.57 11.99 20.51
C ASN A 59 23.88 12.06 19.01
N ALA A 60 23.53 11.02 18.23
CA ALA A 60 23.76 11.01 16.79
C ALA A 60 23.03 12.16 16.07
N LYS A 61 23.62 12.75 15.05
CA LYS A 61 22.95 13.75 14.21
C LYS A 61 22.63 13.12 12.85
N ILE A 62 21.48 13.48 12.29
CA ILE A 62 21.08 13.10 10.93
C ILE A 62 21.06 14.40 10.12
N SER A 63 21.79 14.44 9.02
CA SER A 63 21.83 15.60 8.13
C SER A 63 20.45 15.86 7.50
N LYS A 64 20.27 17.04 6.91
CA LYS A 64 19.04 17.38 6.22
C LYS A 64 18.86 16.48 4.99
N GLU A 65 19.94 16.34 4.22
CA GLU A 65 20.01 15.59 2.97
C GLU A 65 19.67 14.11 3.21
N ALA A 66 20.19 13.51 4.29
CA ALA A 66 19.87 12.12 4.62
C ALA A 66 18.38 11.92 4.95
N LYS A 67 17.72 12.91 5.56
CA LYS A 67 16.27 12.83 5.82
C LYS A 67 15.47 12.97 4.53
N GLU A 68 15.88 13.87 3.63
CA GLU A 68 15.23 14.08 2.33
C GLU A 68 15.38 12.83 1.44
N THR A 69 16.57 12.25 1.35
CA THR A 69 16.78 10.97 0.64
C THR A 69 15.91 9.86 1.22
N MET A 70 15.87 9.70 2.54
CA MET A 70 15.02 8.67 3.15
C MET A 70 13.52 8.94 2.96
N GLN A 71 13.10 10.20 2.88
CA GLN A 71 11.73 10.60 2.60
C GLN A 71 11.32 10.20 1.18
N GLU A 72 12.21 10.39 0.20
CA GLU A 72 12.01 9.91 -1.17
C GLU A 72 11.97 8.38 -1.23
N CYS A 73 12.95 7.71 -0.62
CA CYS A 73 13.03 6.25 -0.61
C CYS A 73 11.80 5.59 0.03
N VAL A 74 11.25 6.14 1.11
CA VAL A 74 10.08 5.54 1.76
C VAL A 74 8.80 5.74 0.93
N SER A 75 8.66 6.87 0.24
CA SER A 75 7.56 7.10 -0.70
C SER A 75 7.65 6.17 -1.91
N GLU A 76 8.84 5.95 -2.44
CA GLU A 76 9.09 4.97 -3.49
C GLU A 76 8.82 3.54 -2.99
N PHE A 77 9.27 3.19 -1.79
CA PHE A 77 9.02 1.88 -1.18
C PHE A 77 7.51 1.57 -1.08
N ILE A 78 6.69 2.54 -0.65
CA ILE A 78 5.23 2.38 -0.62
C ILE A 78 4.71 2.09 -2.02
N SER A 79 5.15 2.86 -3.02
CA SER A 79 4.73 2.69 -4.41
C SER A 79 5.16 1.33 -4.98
N PHE A 80 6.36 0.88 -4.64
CA PHE A 80 6.93 -0.38 -5.08
C PHE A 80 6.18 -1.59 -4.51
N VAL A 81 5.98 -1.63 -3.19
CA VAL A 81 5.26 -2.71 -2.51
C VAL A 81 3.79 -2.74 -2.95
N THR A 82 3.15 -1.57 -3.04
CA THR A 82 1.73 -1.49 -3.47
C THR A 82 1.56 -1.85 -4.93
N GLY A 83 2.54 -1.57 -5.79
CA GLY A 83 2.58 -2.02 -7.18
C GLY A 83 2.57 -3.54 -7.29
N GLU A 84 3.49 -4.24 -6.59
CA GLU A 84 3.54 -5.71 -6.61
C GLU A 84 2.28 -6.36 -6.02
N ALA A 85 1.76 -5.80 -4.91
CA ALA A 85 0.51 -6.26 -4.30
C ALA A 85 -0.69 -6.06 -5.22
N SER A 86 -0.76 -4.92 -5.91
CA SER A 86 -1.78 -4.64 -6.92
C SER A 86 -1.72 -5.66 -8.05
N ASP A 87 -0.54 -5.96 -8.57
CA ASP A 87 -0.35 -6.95 -9.63
C ASP A 87 -0.84 -8.34 -9.21
N LYS A 88 -0.53 -8.76 -7.98
CA LYS A 88 -1.04 -10.01 -7.40
C LYS A 88 -2.58 -10.02 -7.31
N CYS A 89 -3.17 -8.95 -6.77
CA CYS A 89 -4.61 -8.78 -6.65
C CYS A 89 -5.31 -8.88 -8.03
N HIS A 90 -4.78 -8.19 -9.03
CA HIS A 90 -5.33 -8.20 -10.39
C HIS A 90 -5.18 -9.56 -11.08
N LYS A 91 -4.04 -10.25 -10.90
CA LYS A 91 -3.83 -11.63 -11.39
C LYS A 91 -4.89 -12.60 -10.84
N GLU A 92 -5.36 -12.35 -9.62
CA GLU A 92 -6.45 -13.11 -8.97
C GLU A 92 -7.86 -12.59 -9.30
N LYS A 93 -7.99 -11.70 -10.29
CA LYS A 93 -9.26 -11.10 -10.73
C LYS A 93 -10.00 -10.33 -9.63
N ARG A 94 -9.28 -9.84 -8.61
CA ARG A 94 -9.81 -8.97 -7.57
C ARG A 94 -9.54 -7.50 -7.92
N LYS A 95 -10.46 -6.63 -7.52
CA LYS A 95 -10.35 -5.17 -7.70
C LYS A 95 -9.85 -4.44 -6.44
N THR A 96 -9.77 -5.14 -5.32
CA THR A 96 -9.43 -4.57 -4.02
C THR A 96 -8.25 -5.31 -3.45
N VAL A 97 -7.15 -4.58 -3.27
CA VAL A 97 -5.94 -5.06 -2.59
C VAL A 97 -6.28 -5.27 -1.11
N ASN A 98 -5.88 -6.41 -0.55
CA ASN A 98 -6.08 -6.75 0.84
C ASN A 98 -4.74 -6.98 1.58
N GLY A 99 -4.80 -7.28 2.87
CA GLY A 99 -3.59 -7.50 3.68
C GLY A 99 -2.76 -8.73 3.27
N ASP A 100 -3.38 -9.76 2.68
CA ASP A 100 -2.65 -10.95 2.23
C ASP A 100 -1.80 -10.63 0.98
N ASP A 101 -2.29 -9.73 0.10
CA ASP A 101 -1.53 -9.22 -1.04
C ASP A 101 -0.24 -8.52 -0.61
N ILE A 102 -0.31 -7.71 0.46
CA ILE A 102 0.86 -7.03 1.00
C ILE A 102 1.87 -8.04 1.57
N CYS A 103 1.39 -9.06 2.30
CA CYS A 103 2.26 -10.12 2.83
C CYS A 103 2.96 -10.90 1.70
N TYR A 104 2.24 -11.17 0.61
CA TYR A 104 2.80 -11.81 -0.58
C TYR A 104 3.84 -10.92 -1.27
N ALA A 105 3.53 -9.64 -1.46
CA ALA A 105 4.42 -8.69 -2.12
C ALA A 105 5.76 -8.57 -1.37
N LEU A 106 5.73 -8.41 -0.05
CA LEU A 106 6.96 -8.33 0.75
C LEU A 106 7.84 -9.59 0.63
N ALA A 107 7.25 -10.78 0.66
CA ALA A 107 8.01 -12.02 0.45
C ALA A 107 8.62 -12.08 -0.97
N THR A 108 7.83 -11.72 -1.99
CA THR A 108 8.27 -11.74 -3.39
C THR A 108 9.41 -10.75 -3.66
N LEU A 109 9.39 -9.62 -2.97
CA LEU A 109 10.39 -8.56 -3.07
C LEU A 109 11.65 -8.82 -2.22
N GLY A 110 11.72 -9.95 -1.50
CA GLY A 110 12.87 -10.35 -0.69
C GLY A 110 12.91 -9.74 0.71
N PHE A 111 11.77 -9.28 1.24
CA PHE A 111 11.60 -8.78 2.60
C PHE A 111 11.03 -9.86 3.54
N ASP A 112 11.51 -11.11 3.41
CA ASP A 112 10.95 -12.28 4.10
C ASP A 112 10.91 -12.13 5.63
N ASP A 113 11.92 -11.46 6.21
CA ASP A 113 12.00 -11.18 7.66
C ASP A 113 10.79 -10.39 8.19
N TYR A 114 10.07 -9.68 7.32
CA TYR A 114 8.87 -8.92 7.67
C TYR A 114 7.57 -9.71 7.49
N THR A 115 7.58 -10.80 6.72
CA THR A 115 6.38 -11.54 6.35
C THR A 115 5.68 -12.18 7.55
N ASP A 116 6.42 -12.87 8.42
CA ASP A 116 5.85 -13.56 9.58
C ASP A 116 5.33 -12.61 10.68
N PRO A 117 6.06 -11.54 11.06
CA PRO A 117 5.50 -10.50 11.90
C PRO A 117 4.21 -9.89 11.32
N LEU A 118 4.19 -9.61 10.01
CA LEU A 118 3.05 -8.95 9.38
C LEU A 118 1.81 -9.86 9.31
N LYS A 119 1.97 -11.15 9.00
CA LYS A 119 0.87 -12.13 9.05
C LYS A 119 0.26 -12.23 10.46
N ARG A 120 1.10 -12.25 11.49
CA ARG A 120 0.64 -12.24 12.90
C ARG A 120 -0.12 -10.97 13.23
N TYR A 121 0.34 -9.82 12.76
CA TYR A 121 -0.37 -8.56 12.92
C TYR A 121 -1.72 -8.58 12.20
N LEU A 122 -1.77 -9.03 10.95
CA LEU A 122 -2.98 -9.12 10.15
C LEU A 122 -4.03 -10.03 10.79
N HIS A 123 -3.61 -11.15 11.37
CA HIS A 123 -4.51 -12.04 12.13
C HIS A 123 -5.17 -11.30 13.30
N LYS A 124 -4.35 -10.66 14.16
CA LYS A 124 -4.85 -9.90 15.31
C LYS A 124 -5.76 -8.75 14.90
N TYR A 125 -5.43 -8.06 13.80
CA TYR A 125 -6.27 -6.99 13.26
C TYR A 125 -7.66 -7.51 12.85
N ARG A 126 -7.72 -8.68 12.19
CA ARG A 126 -8.99 -9.33 11.80
C ARG A 126 -9.83 -9.75 13.01
N GLU A 127 -9.19 -10.26 14.07
CA GLU A 127 -9.87 -10.60 15.33
C GLU A 127 -10.52 -9.34 15.96
N LEU A 128 -9.76 -8.27 16.10
CA LEU A 128 -10.24 -7.01 16.69
C LEU A 128 -11.37 -6.37 15.88
N GLU A 129 -11.29 -6.38 14.54
CA GLU A 129 -12.36 -5.88 13.68
C GLU A 129 -13.62 -6.75 13.76
N GLY A 130 -13.44 -8.08 13.88
CA GLY A 130 -14.54 -9.01 14.11
C GLY A 130 -15.26 -8.78 15.45
N GLU A 131 -14.51 -8.51 16.52
CA GLU A 131 -15.05 -8.18 17.83
C GLU A 131 -15.89 -6.88 17.80
N LYS A 132 -15.39 -5.82 17.16
CA LYS A 132 -16.14 -4.56 16.99
C LYS A 132 -17.44 -4.77 16.20
N ALA A 133 -17.38 -5.56 15.12
CA ALA A 133 -18.57 -5.88 14.34
C ALA A 133 -19.61 -6.66 15.16
N ASN A 134 -19.17 -7.57 16.03
CA ASN A 134 -20.04 -8.33 16.92
C ASN A 134 -20.63 -7.46 18.04
N GLN A 135 -19.86 -6.53 18.62
CA GLN A 135 -20.36 -5.56 19.61
C GLN A 135 -21.43 -4.63 19.01
N ASN A 136 -21.20 -4.12 17.79
CA ASN A 136 -22.18 -3.29 17.10
C ASN A 136 -23.46 -4.05 16.73
N LYS A 137 -23.37 -5.35 16.41
CA LYS A 137 -24.55 -6.20 16.21
C LYS A 137 -25.30 -6.44 17.52
N ALA A 138 -24.59 -6.71 18.61
CA ALA A 138 -25.21 -6.87 19.93
C ALA A 138 -25.96 -5.60 20.35
N ASN A 139 -25.33 -4.43 20.23
CA ASN A 139 -25.94 -3.15 20.58
C ASN A 139 -27.20 -2.86 19.75
N ASN A 140 -27.14 -3.05 18.42
CA ASN A 140 -28.34 -2.92 17.58
C ASN A 140 -29.43 -3.92 17.95
N SER A 141 -29.06 -5.16 18.33
CA SER A 141 -30.04 -6.17 18.75
C SER A 141 -30.75 -5.74 20.03
N TYR A 142 -30.03 -5.16 21.00
CA TYR A 142 -30.62 -4.64 22.23
C TYR A 142 -31.56 -3.45 21.95
N GLU A 143 -31.17 -2.50 21.10
CA GLU A 143 -32.02 -1.36 20.71
C GLU A 143 -33.32 -1.80 20.03
N ASN A 144 -33.24 -2.72 19.04
CA ASN A 144 -34.41 -3.26 18.36
C ASN A 144 -35.33 -4.05 19.31
N ASN A 145 -34.76 -4.76 20.29
CA ASN A 145 -35.56 -5.46 21.30
C ASN A 145 -36.25 -4.51 22.28
N ILE A 146 -35.63 -3.36 22.60
CA ILE A 146 -36.24 -2.33 23.44
C ILE A 146 -37.38 -1.64 22.69
N GLU A 147 -37.17 -1.24 21.43
CA GLU A 147 -38.20 -0.57 20.62
C GLU A 147 -39.45 -1.45 20.42
N ASN A 148 -39.27 -2.76 20.22
CA ASN A 148 -40.37 -3.72 20.15
C ASN A 148 -41.09 -3.97 21.49
N MET A 149 -40.51 -3.56 22.62
CA MET A 149 -41.14 -3.70 23.94
C MET A 149 -41.98 -2.47 24.32
N TYR A 150 -41.74 -1.33 23.67
CA TYR A 150 -42.46 -0.08 23.91
C TYR A 150 -43.54 0.24 22.86
N ASN A 151 -43.67 -0.59 21.81
CA ASN A 151 -44.77 -0.59 20.84
C ASN A 151 -45.71 -1.78 21.09
#